data_AF-A0A9D1G0I1-F1
#
_entry.id   AF-A0A9D1G0I1-F1
#
_cell.length_a   1.000
_cell.length_b   1.000
_cell.length_c   1.000
_cell.angle_alpha   90.00
_cell.angle_beta   90.00
_cell.angle_gamma   90.00
#
_symmetry.space_group_name_H-M   'P 1'
#
loop_
_entity.id
_entity.type
_entity.pdbx_description
1 polymer ?
#
loop_
_entity_poly.entity_id
_entity_poly.type
_entity_poly.pdbx_seq_one_letter_code
_entity_poly.pdbx_strand_id
1 'polypeptide(L)'
;MFQVARGRRVVIEPSGKAEYRCVAYQTEAPQAVGREMMRLLMEEKALDGTLAARPIHSADVLRIYDSLEAAWSKRSPLNCIRAKEAFYALLCEFYAALAQPERTVPIDAVEWTRRTLQAHFSEDISILRLAKALGVSRSSLHVQFSRRLGVSPQQYLTELRLEAAQRALRETACPVQEIVTACGLKDKNHFYTLYRNRFGMTPGEYRRQFPVHLSAGKTEDAPNGVQNGMLIENFGRIHHYRRSPEKIVCLDYAAAEICAALGAGGRIAGVAKAETSLSDCAEEYRDIISKATFLPGRPGHSVPSYAAVRACGAELAVGTAYAFHESTGVADASQFERDGMHIYAMRATYKLDGDFEDTYEDIRALGEILGCRTRAAELVEAMRKKEEVLAKLRASTETPVRAFVFDAQIAARAFTCGRSMESHMIEAAGGCNVFADRACLFVPVGWEEVARADPEIILVHRFYDGDDGEQKAALLRHIPEMAETSALRSGQIRIIGVKRVFPALDNVDVALQMAKWFQVCRKNLH
;
A
#
# COMPACT_ATOMS: atom_id res chain seq x y z
N MET A 1 -9.56 10.73 25.99
CA MET A 1 -9.82 12.10 25.52
C MET A 1 -8.61 12.57 24.75
N PHE A 2 -8.81 13.31 23.65
CA PHE A 2 -7.76 13.86 22.82
C PHE A 2 -8.02 15.35 22.58
N GLN A 3 -6.99 16.18 22.67
CA GLN A 3 -7.00 17.55 22.16
C GLN A 3 -6.05 17.60 20.97
N VAL A 4 -6.55 18.10 19.83
CA VAL A 4 -5.84 18.04 18.55
C VAL A 4 -5.80 19.44 17.95
N ALA A 5 -4.60 20.03 17.85
CA ALA A 5 -4.46 21.34 17.21
C ALA A 5 -4.86 21.32 15.73
N ARG A 6 -5.24 22.49 15.21
CA ARG A 6 -5.66 22.66 13.82
C ARG A 6 -4.58 22.16 12.85
N GLY A 7 -5.00 21.38 11.86
CA GLY A 7 -4.10 20.79 10.85
C GLY A 7 -3.35 19.54 11.32
N ARG A 8 -3.63 19.01 12.51
CA ARG A 8 -3.07 17.75 13.01
C ARG A 8 -4.05 16.59 12.87
N ARG A 9 -3.51 15.37 12.83
CA ARG A 9 -4.27 14.12 12.74
C ARG A 9 -3.98 13.23 13.95
N VAL A 10 -5.02 12.60 14.47
CA VAL A 10 -4.93 11.53 15.48
C VAL A 10 -5.52 10.28 14.87
N VAL A 11 -4.77 9.18 14.95
CA VAL A 11 -5.21 7.85 14.52
C VAL A 11 -5.52 7.03 15.76
N ILE A 12 -6.71 6.42 15.79
CA ILE A 12 -7.18 5.57 16.89
C ILE A 12 -7.50 4.21 16.28
N GLU A 13 -6.83 3.15 16.76
CA GLU A 13 -7.05 1.76 16.33
C GLU A 13 -7.81 1.01 17.43
N PRO A 14 -9.14 0.94 17.37
CA PRO A 14 -9.92 0.23 18.38
C PRO A 14 -9.84 -1.29 18.14
N SER A 15 -9.75 -2.06 19.22
CA SER A 15 -9.82 -3.53 19.19
C SER A 15 -11.25 -4.08 19.01
N GLY A 16 -12.23 -3.21 18.77
CA GLY A 16 -13.65 -3.54 18.67
C GLY A 16 -14.47 -2.36 18.13
N LYS A 17 -15.80 -2.38 18.34
CA LYS A 17 -16.66 -1.25 17.95
C LYS A 17 -16.26 0.00 18.74
N ALA A 18 -16.07 1.10 18.03
CA ALA A 18 -15.75 2.39 18.61
C ALA A 18 -16.73 3.47 18.16
N GLU A 19 -17.09 4.34 19.09
CA GLU A 19 -17.78 5.60 18.85
C GLU A 19 -16.83 6.73 19.25
N TYR A 20 -16.80 7.80 18.45
CA TYR A 20 -16.05 9.00 18.81
C TYR A 20 -16.97 10.21 18.80
N ARG A 21 -16.68 11.15 19.70
CA ARG A 21 -17.40 12.40 19.89
C ARG A 21 -16.41 13.54 19.73
N CYS A 22 -16.80 14.58 18.99
CA CYS A 22 -15.88 15.65 18.59
C CYS A 22 -16.49 17.02 18.86
N VAL A 23 -15.75 17.87 19.56
CA VAL A 23 -16.07 19.29 19.73
C VAL A 23 -15.01 20.11 19.00
N ALA A 24 -15.39 20.72 17.88
CA ALA A 24 -14.54 21.67 17.18
C ALA A 24 -14.71 23.06 17.81
N TYR A 25 -13.61 23.69 18.19
CA TYR A 25 -13.61 25.02 18.80
C TYR A 25 -12.48 25.88 18.24
N GLN A 26 -12.66 27.19 18.33
CA GLN A 26 -11.64 28.18 18.03
C GLN A 26 -11.32 28.94 19.32
N THR A 27 -10.03 29.15 19.56
CA THR A 27 -9.54 29.97 20.68
C THR A 27 -8.99 31.27 20.14
N GLU A 28 -9.28 32.37 20.82
CA GLU A 28 -8.63 33.65 20.60
C GLU A 28 -7.86 34.02 21.87
N ALA A 29 -6.68 34.62 21.71
CA ALA A 29 -5.97 35.17 22.84
C ALA A 29 -6.80 36.31 23.45
N PRO A 30 -6.93 36.41 24.78
CA PRO A 30 -7.62 37.54 25.39
C PRO A 30 -6.99 38.86 24.93
N GLN A 31 -7.79 39.87 24.56
CA GLN A 31 -7.26 41.15 24.08
C GLN A 31 -6.48 41.93 25.16
N ALA A 32 -6.63 41.59 26.43
CA ALA A 32 -6.07 42.30 27.58
C ALA A 32 -5.26 41.39 28.51
N VAL A 33 -4.31 40.63 27.97
CA VAL A 33 -3.30 39.91 28.78
C VAL A 33 -1.99 40.70 28.85
N GLY A 34 -1.46 40.86 30.06
CA GLY A 34 -0.15 41.47 30.28
C GLY A 34 0.97 40.69 29.59
N ARG A 35 2.13 41.35 29.38
CA ARG A 35 3.28 40.77 28.67
C ARG A 35 3.72 39.40 29.19
N GLU A 36 3.65 39.19 30.51
CA GLU A 36 4.06 37.92 31.12
C GLU A 36 3.11 36.76 30.81
N MET A 37 1.79 37.00 30.83
CA MET A 37 0.82 35.97 30.43
C MET A 37 0.94 35.66 28.94
N MET A 38 1.18 36.66 28.10
CA MET A 38 1.47 36.44 26.67
C MET A 38 2.78 35.66 26.47
N ARG A 39 3.81 35.90 27.28
CA ARG A 39 5.06 35.14 27.25
C ARG A 39 4.82 33.67 27.60
N LEU A 40 4.11 33.39 28.69
CA LEU A 40 3.76 32.03 29.12
C LEU A 40 2.92 31.28 28.08
N LEU A 41 1.89 31.94 27.51
CA LEU A 41 1.07 31.36 26.44
C LEU A 41 1.89 31.02 25.18
N MET A 42 2.89 31.84 24.85
CA MET A 42 3.79 31.62 23.71
C MET A 42 4.87 30.56 23.98
N GLU A 43 5.29 30.38 25.23
CA GLU A 43 6.32 29.41 25.65
C GLU A 43 5.76 27.99 25.77
N GLU A 44 4.62 27.82 26.45
CA GLU A 44 4.04 26.49 26.74
C GLU A 44 3.37 25.85 25.51
N LYS A 45 2.89 26.66 24.55
CA LYS A 45 2.22 26.17 23.31
C LYS A 45 1.15 25.09 23.57
N ALA A 46 0.47 25.16 24.71
CA ALA A 46 -0.46 24.13 25.18
C ALA A 46 -1.62 23.85 24.20
N LEU A 47 -1.95 24.83 23.35
CA LEU A 47 -3.01 24.75 22.34
C LEU A 47 -2.51 24.29 20.95
N ASP A 48 -1.20 24.28 20.73
CA ASP A 48 -0.59 23.93 19.44
C ASP A 48 -0.18 22.45 19.37
N GLY A 49 -0.35 21.68 20.45
CA GLY A 49 0.04 20.28 20.59
C GLY A 49 -1.05 19.24 20.26
N THR A 50 -0.69 17.96 20.35
CA THR A 50 -1.66 16.86 20.44
C THR A 50 -1.50 16.25 21.83
N LEU A 51 -2.54 16.37 22.66
CA LEU A 51 -2.55 15.86 24.02
C LEU A 51 -3.54 14.71 24.13
N ALA A 52 -3.19 13.69 24.90
CA ALA A 52 -4.04 12.52 25.09
C ALA A 52 -4.02 12.10 26.57
N ALA A 53 -5.22 11.90 27.13
CA ALA A 53 -5.39 11.46 28.51
C ALA A 53 -6.58 10.51 28.65
N ARG A 54 -6.47 9.54 29.56
CA ARG A 54 -7.57 8.67 29.97
C ARG A 54 -8.46 9.43 30.96
N PRO A 55 -9.78 9.55 30.71
CA PRO A 55 -10.69 10.29 31.59
C PRO A 55 -10.68 9.73 33.02
N ILE A 56 -10.80 10.63 34.00
CA ILE A 56 -10.93 10.24 35.41
C ILE A 56 -12.20 9.41 35.59
N HIS A 57 -13.32 9.97 35.13
CA HIS A 57 -14.63 9.33 35.13
C HIS A 57 -15.26 9.41 33.74
N SER A 58 -15.22 8.31 32.97
CA SER A 58 -15.75 8.28 31.60
C SER A 58 -17.24 8.65 31.52
N ALA A 59 -18.03 8.25 32.52
CA ALA A 59 -19.46 8.54 32.57
C ALA A 59 -19.74 10.04 32.71
N ASP A 60 -18.95 10.76 33.50
CA ASP A 60 -19.09 12.21 33.66
C ASP A 60 -18.74 12.96 32.39
N VAL A 61 -17.64 12.57 31.73
CA VAL A 61 -17.24 13.14 30.43
C VAL A 61 -18.36 12.97 29.39
N LEU A 62 -18.98 11.80 29.31
CA LEU A 62 -20.10 11.54 28.40
C LEU A 62 -21.34 12.38 28.76
N ARG A 63 -21.68 12.48 30.04
CA ARG A 63 -22.82 13.29 30.53
C ARG A 63 -22.62 14.78 30.25
N ILE A 64 -21.40 15.28 30.42
CA ILE A 64 -21.03 16.66 30.09
C ILE A 64 -21.16 16.89 28.58
N TYR A 65 -20.68 15.95 27.76
CA TYR A 65 -20.83 16.04 26.31
C TYR A 65 -22.29 16.04 25.87
N ASP A 66 -23.12 15.14 26.40
CA ASP A 66 -24.55 15.09 26.07
C ASP A 66 -25.26 16.41 26.45
N SER A 67 -24.85 17.01 27.57
CA SER A 67 -25.34 18.33 27.99
C SER A 67 -24.90 19.44 27.02
N LEU A 68 -23.65 19.39 26.54
CA LEU A 68 -23.11 20.31 25.54
C LEU A 68 -23.89 20.19 24.22
N GLU A 69 -24.09 18.96 23.73
CA GLU A 69 -24.80 18.68 22.48
C GLU A 69 -26.27 19.13 22.54
N ALA A 70 -26.96 18.83 23.64
CA ALA A 70 -28.34 19.23 23.86
C ALA A 70 -28.50 20.75 23.94
N ALA A 71 -27.55 21.45 24.57
CA ALA A 71 -27.54 22.91 24.62
C ALA A 71 -27.24 23.50 23.23
N TRP A 72 -26.18 23.04 22.57
CA TRP A 72 -25.76 23.53 21.26
C TRP A 72 -26.86 23.40 20.20
N SER A 73 -27.63 22.32 20.25
CA SER A 73 -28.74 22.06 19.32
C SER A 73 -29.87 23.09 19.38
N LYS A 74 -30.03 23.79 20.51
CA LYS A 74 -31.21 24.65 20.78
C LYS A 74 -31.00 26.15 20.52
N ARG A 75 -29.90 26.57 19.87
CA ARG A 75 -29.55 27.90 19.30
C ARG A 75 -30.13 29.19 19.94
N SER A 76 -30.44 29.19 21.23
CA SER A 76 -30.89 30.37 21.97
C SER A 76 -29.71 31.00 22.72
N PRO A 77 -29.76 32.31 23.06
CA PRO A 77 -28.68 32.96 23.81
C PRO A 77 -28.32 32.23 25.12
N LEU A 78 -29.32 31.79 25.89
CA LEU A 78 -29.11 31.02 27.11
C LEU A 78 -28.45 29.66 26.83
N ASN A 79 -28.84 28.99 25.75
CA ASN A 79 -28.26 27.70 25.37
C ASN A 79 -26.83 27.83 24.84
N CYS A 80 -26.47 28.96 24.21
CA CYS A 80 -25.07 29.25 23.88
C CYS A 80 -24.20 29.38 25.15
N ILE A 81 -24.73 29.99 26.22
CA ILE A 81 -24.03 30.08 27.51
C ILE A 81 -23.89 28.68 28.13
N ARG A 82 -24.96 27.88 28.14
CA ARG A 82 -24.92 26.49 28.65
C ARG A 82 -23.97 25.59 27.86
N ALA A 83 -23.89 25.76 26.54
CA ALA A 83 -22.93 25.02 25.72
C ALA A 83 -21.48 25.41 26.07
N LYS A 84 -21.20 26.70 26.31
CA LYS A 84 -19.89 27.17 26.79
C LYS A 84 -19.57 26.61 28.18
N GLU A 85 -20.52 26.64 29.10
CA GLU A 85 -20.36 26.07 30.45
C GLU A 85 -19.99 24.58 30.38
N ALA A 86 -20.76 23.79 29.62
CA ALA A 86 -20.47 22.37 29.43
C ALA A 86 -19.13 22.13 28.72
N PHE A 87 -18.75 22.99 27.76
CA PHE A 87 -17.44 22.92 27.11
C PHE A 87 -16.29 23.17 28.09
N TYR A 88 -16.42 24.19 28.95
CA TYR A 88 -15.42 24.44 29.99
C TYR A 88 -15.35 23.31 31.00
N ALA A 89 -16.49 22.72 31.39
CA ALA A 89 -16.50 21.52 32.23
C ALA A 89 -15.76 20.35 31.58
N LEU A 90 -15.94 20.14 30.27
CA LEU A 90 -15.22 19.12 29.51
C LEU A 90 -13.70 19.37 29.49
N LEU A 91 -13.29 20.63 29.32
CA LEU A 91 -11.88 21.02 29.42
C LEU A 91 -11.33 20.79 30.83
N CYS A 92 -12.07 21.12 31.89
CA CYS A 92 -11.66 20.87 33.26
C CYS A 92 -11.38 19.37 33.51
N GLU A 93 -12.29 18.48 33.07
CA GLU A 93 -12.07 17.03 33.15
C GLU A 93 -10.82 16.58 32.38
N PHE A 94 -10.59 17.16 31.19
CA PHE A 94 -9.42 16.86 30.38
C PHE A 94 -8.11 17.27 31.05
N TYR A 95 -8.04 18.50 31.57
CA TYR A 95 -6.84 19.00 32.26
C TYR A 95 -6.63 18.34 33.61
N ALA A 96 -7.69 17.99 34.34
CA ALA A 96 -7.59 17.19 35.56
C ALA A 96 -6.98 15.81 35.28
N ALA A 97 -7.37 15.18 34.17
CA ALA A 97 -6.76 13.93 33.72
C ALA A 97 -5.30 14.11 33.27
N LEU A 98 -4.95 15.21 32.60
CA LEU A 98 -3.57 15.50 32.19
C LEU A 98 -2.64 15.80 33.37
N ALA A 99 -3.16 16.35 34.47
CA ALA A 99 -2.40 16.59 35.70
C ALA A 99 -1.97 15.29 36.40
N GLN A 100 -2.52 14.13 35.99
CA GLN A 100 -2.20 12.81 36.52
C GLN A 100 -1.30 12.04 35.52
N PRO A 101 0.02 11.91 35.78
CA PRO A 101 0.97 11.29 34.84
C PRO A 101 0.55 9.89 34.36
N GLU A 102 0.00 9.06 35.24
CA GLU A 102 -0.47 7.70 34.97
C GLU A 102 -1.66 7.63 33.99
N ARG A 103 -2.33 8.76 33.76
CA ARG A 103 -3.46 8.87 32.82
C ARG A 103 -3.04 9.42 31.47
N THR A 104 -1.86 10.02 31.37
CA THR A 104 -1.34 10.49 30.09
C THR A 104 -1.16 9.31 29.14
N VAL A 105 -1.63 9.46 27.90
CA VAL A 105 -1.46 8.43 26.87
C VAL A 105 -0.24 8.82 26.04
N PRO A 106 0.87 8.08 26.13
CA PRO A 106 2.05 8.39 25.33
C PRO A 106 1.72 8.21 23.85
N ILE A 107 1.94 9.26 23.05
CA ILE A 107 1.92 9.15 21.60
C ILE A 107 3.16 8.34 21.19
N ASP A 108 2.96 7.26 20.43
CA ASP A 108 4.07 6.50 19.86
C ASP A 108 4.77 7.36 18.78
N ALA A 109 5.75 8.13 19.22
CA ALA A 109 6.51 9.06 18.39
C ALA A 109 7.17 8.36 17.19
N VAL A 110 7.59 7.10 17.36
CA VAL A 110 8.24 6.32 16.29
C VAL A 110 7.22 5.92 15.24
N GLU A 111 6.11 5.32 15.66
CA GLU A 111 5.09 4.81 14.75
C GLU A 111 4.37 5.96 14.00
N TRP A 112 4.06 7.05 14.69
CA TRP A 112 3.50 8.25 14.07
C TRP A 112 4.46 8.84 13.02
N THR A 113 5.76 8.93 13.35
CA THR A 113 6.78 9.42 12.40
C THR A 113 6.89 8.50 11.21
N ARG A 114 6.92 7.17 11.42
CA ARG A 114 7.03 6.16 10.37
C ARG A 114 5.89 6.28 9.36
N ARG A 115 4.64 6.33 9.84
CA ARG A 115 3.45 6.48 8.99
C ARG A 115 3.43 7.82 8.25
N THR A 116 3.78 8.90 8.95
CA THR A 116 3.84 10.24 8.33
C THR A 116 4.87 10.27 7.20
N LEU A 117 6.04 9.66 7.40
CA LEU A 117 7.05 9.56 6.35
C LEU A 117 6.57 8.68 5.18
N GLN A 118 5.90 7.56 5.44
CA GLN A 118 5.34 6.70 4.38
C GLN A 118 4.27 7.40 3.53
N ALA A 119 3.34 8.12 4.17
CA ALA A 119 2.24 8.77 3.47
C ALA A 119 2.69 9.97 2.62
N HIS A 120 3.76 10.65 3.04
CA HIS A 120 4.16 11.96 2.49
C HIS A 120 5.59 11.97 1.95
N PHE A 121 6.24 10.82 1.73
CA PHE A 121 7.69 10.73 1.45
C PHE A 121 8.16 11.62 0.30
N SER A 122 7.32 11.85 -0.71
CA SER A 122 7.64 12.68 -1.88
C SER A 122 7.58 14.19 -1.63
N GLU A 123 7.05 14.63 -0.49
CA GLU A 123 6.91 16.05 -0.13
C GLU A 123 8.17 16.61 0.55
N ASP A 124 8.24 17.94 0.73
CA ASP A 124 9.34 18.60 1.46
C ASP A 124 9.19 18.44 2.99
N ILE A 125 9.38 17.21 3.46
CA ILE A 125 9.28 16.86 4.88
C ILE A 125 10.55 17.27 5.63
N SER A 126 10.36 17.88 6.80
CA SER A 126 11.42 18.15 7.76
C SER A 126 11.24 17.31 9.03
N ILE A 127 12.24 16.48 9.37
CA ILE A 127 12.25 15.71 10.63
C ILE A 127 12.15 16.63 11.86
N LEU A 128 12.69 17.86 11.77
CA LEU A 128 12.55 18.86 12.83
C LEU A 128 11.08 19.28 13.03
N ARG A 129 10.31 19.43 11.94
CA ARG A 129 8.88 19.74 12.03
C ARG A 129 8.10 18.58 12.64
N LEU A 130 8.44 17.33 12.29
CA LEU A 130 7.84 16.13 12.88
C LEU A 130 8.11 16.04 14.39
N ALA A 131 9.35 16.29 14.82
CA ALA A 131 9.70 16.30 16.25
C ALA A 131 8.95 17.39 17.02
N LYS A 132 8.88 18.61 16.45
CA LYS A 132 8.07 19.70 17.02
C LYS A 132 6.58 19.36 17.12
N ALA A 133 6.05 18.66 16.12
CA ALA A 133 4.66 18.20 16.15
C ALA A 133 4.42 17.22 17.32
N LEU A 134 5.39 16.36 17.62
CA LEU A 134 5.30 15.40 18.71
C LEU A 134 5.67 15.98 20.10
N GLY A 135 6.04 17.27 20.19
CA GLY A 135 6.49 17.87 21.45
C GLY A 135 7.83 17.31 21.95
N VAL A 136 8.62 16.67 21.08
CA VAL A 136 9.94 16.09 21.44
C VAL A 136 11.07 16.82 20.73
N SER A 137 12.28 16.72 21.30
CA SER A 137 13.48 17.22 20.60
C SER A 137 13.80 16.36 19.39
N ARG A 138 14.42 16.95 18.35
CA ARG A 138 14.90 16.22 17.17
C ARG A 138 15.84 15.07 17.55
N SER A 139 16.69 15.29 18.54
CA SER A 139 17.63 14.27 19.05
C SER A 139 16.91 13.12 19.74
N SER A 140 15.89 13.42 20.55
CA SER A 140 15.06 12.40 21.20
C SER A 140 14.31 11.55 20.17
N LEU A 141 13.68 12.18 19.18
CA LEU A 141 13.02 11.46 18.09
C LEU A 141 14.01 10.59 17.31
N HIS A 142 15.19 11.12 16.99
CA HIS A 142 16.24 10.35 16.31
C HIS A 142 16.63 9.12 17.12
N VAL A 143 16.95 9.26 18.41
CA VAL A 143 17.36 8.14 19.27
C VAL A 143 16.27 7.09 19.38
N GLN A 144 15.02 7.50 19.64
CA GLN A 144 13.90 6.58 19.76
C GLN A 144 13.63 5.83 18.45
N PHE A 145 13.64 6.54 17.32
CA PHE A 145 13.39 5.97 16.00
C PHE A 145 14.52 5.02 15.58
N SER A 146 15.78 5.45 15.71
CA SER A 146 16.95 4.61 15.40
C SER A 146 17.04 3.38 16.29
N ARG A 147 16.74 3.50 17.59
CA ARG A 147 16.73 2.36 18.51
C ARG A 147 15.68 1.31 18.14
N ARG A 148 14.52 1.74 17.64
CA ARG A 148 13.40 0.85 17.33
C ARG A 148 13.44 0.28 15.92
N LEU A 149 13.86 1.07 14.94
CA LEU A 149 13.80 0.70 13.51
C LEU A 149 15.18 0.45 12.89
N GLY A 150 16.27 0.63 13.65
CA GLY A 150 17.64 0.39 13.21
C GLY A 150 18.21 1.45 12.25
N VAL A 151 17.42 2.45 11.86
CA VAL A 151 17.80 3.53 10.93
C VAL A 151 17.27 4.87 11.43
N SER A 152 17.93 5.97 11.06
CA SER A 152 17.43 7.31 11.42
C SER A 152 16.17 7.71 10.63
N PRO A 153 15.33 8.63 11.14
CA PRO A 153 14.17 9.12 10.38
C PRO A 153 14.52 9.70 9.00
N GLN A 154 15.69 10.36 8.90
CA GLN A 154 16.16 10.93 7.63
C GLN A 154 16.56 9.84 6.65
N GLN A 155 17.28 8.82 7.13
CA GLN A 155 17.67 7.68 6.31
C GLN A 155 16.44 6.89 5.85
N TYR A 156 15.48 6.64 6.74
CA TYR A 156 14.22 6.00 6.40
C TYR A 156 13.46 6.75 5.30
N LEU A 157 13.39 8.08 5.37
CA LEU A 157 12.82 8.89 4.30
C LEU A 157 13.60 8.74 2.99
N THR A 158 14.93 8.73 3.03
CA THR A 158 15.77 8.51 1.84
C THR A 158 15.52 7.13 1.22
N GLU A 159 15.41 6.08 2.04
CA GLU A 159 15.10 4.71 1.57
C GLU A 159 13.75 4.69 0.84
N LEU A 160 12.68 5.21 1.44
CA LEU A 160 11.34 5.27 0.81
C LEU A 160 11.39 5.96 -0.57
N ARG A 161 12.17 7.05 -0.69
CA ARG A 161 12.32 7.78 -1.95
C ARG A 161 13.10 6.99 -3.00
N LEU A 162 14.14 6.28 -2.58
CA LEU A 162 14.93 5.43 -3.48
C LEU A 162 14.12 4.21 -3.96
N GLU A 163 13.31 3.62 -3.10
CA GLU A 163 12.39 2.53 -3.45
C GLU A 163 11.35 2.98 -4.48
N ALA A 164 10.68 4.11 -4.22
CA ALA A 164 9.72 4.68 -5.16
C ALA A 164 10.38 5.02 -6.52
N ALA A 165 11.60 5.58 -6.49
CA ALA A 165 12.35 5.89 -7.71
C ALA A 165 12.69 4.62 -8.50
N GLN A 166 13.10 3.57 -7.80
CA GLN A 166 13.44 2.30 -8.39
C GLN A 166 12.23 1.57 -8.99
N ARG A 167 11.09 1.62 -8.30
CA ARG A 167 9.81 1.14 -8.82
C ARG A 167 9.44 1.88 -10.11
N ALA A 168 9.51 3.21 -10.10
CA ALA A 168 9.25 4.04 -11.27
C ALA A 168 10.25 3.80 -12.42
N LEU A 169 11.51 3.47 -12.14
CA LEU A 169 12.49 3.13 -13.18
C LEU A 169 12.19 1.80 -13.87
N ARG A 170 11.62 0.84 -13.13
CA ARG A 170 11.28 -0.52 -13.59
C ARG A 170 9.98 -0.56 -14.35
N GLU A 171 8.96 0.12 -13.84
CA GLU A 171 7.59 -0.06 -14.31
C GLU A 171 7.21 0.94 -15.41
N THR A 172 8.00 2.01 -15.59
CA THR A 172 7.66 3.20 -16.39
C THR A 172 8.77 3.58 -17.36
N ALA A 173 8.41 4.28 -18.44
CA ALA A 173 9.35 4.90 -19.38
C ALA A 173 9.78 6.34 -19.01
N CYS A 174 9.35 6.90 -17.87
CA CYS A 174 9.53 8.33 -17.55
C CYS A 174 11.01 8.75 -17.45
N PRO A 175 11.41 9.94 -17.94
CA PRO A 175 12.79 10.41 -17.81
C PRO A 175 13.30 10.38 -16.36
N VAL A 176 14.56 9.98 -16.15
CA VAL A 176 15.14 9.86 -14.80
C VAL A 176 15.02 11.16 -14.00
N GLN A 177 15.14 12.32 -14.66
CA GLN A 177 14.98 13.62 -14.00
C GLN A 177 13.55 13.79 -13.43
N GLU A 178 12.53 13.37 -14.16
CA GLU A 178 11.16 13.41 -13.68
C GLU A 178 10.98 12.48 -12.48
N ILE A 179 11.59 11.28 -12.52
CA ILE A 179 11.55 10.32 -11.40
C ILE A 179 12.22 10.90 -10.14
N VAL A 180 13.36 11.57 -10.28
CA VAL A 180 14.06 12.23 -9.16
C VAL A 180 13.15 13.23 -8.48
N THR A 181 12.56 14.14 -9.27
CA THR A 181 11.61 15.13 -8.78
C THR A 181 10.40 14.46 -8.15
N ALA A 182 9.82 13.46 -8.84
CA ALA A 182 8.72 12.60 -8.41
C ALA A 182 9.04 11.87 -7.07
N CYS A 183 10.29 11.60 -6.74
CA CYS A 183 10.60 10.96 -5.46
C CYS A 183 10.91 11.98 -4.35
N GLY A 184 10.62 13.27 -4.55
CA GLY A 184 10.93 14.32 -3.57
C GLY A 184 12.44 14.57 -3.42
N LEU A 185 13.25 14.15 -4.39
CA LEU A 185 14.68 14.38 -4.44
C LEU A 185 14.95 15.62 -5.31
N LYS A 186 15.76 16.54 -4.78
CA LYS A 186 15.99 17.85 -5.44
C LYS A 186 17.20 17.84 -6.39
N ASP A 187 18.16 16.97 -6.14
CA ASP A 187 19.44 16.94 -6.85
C ASP A 187 19.64 15.59 -7.57
N LYS A 188 19.72 15.65 -8.90
CA LYS A 188 19.95 14.47 -9.76
C LYS A 188 21.31 13.82 -9.49
N ASN A 189 22.38 14.59 -9.31
CA ASN A 189 23.71 14.04 -9.05
C ASN A 189 23.79 13.38 -7.68
N HIS A 190 23.16 14.02 -6.68
CA HIS A 190 23.00 13.41 -5.37
C HIS A 190 22.16 12.13 -5.45
N PHE A 191 21.07 12.12 -6.22
CA PHE A 191 20.29 10.90 -6.47
C PHE A 191 21.12 9.81 -7.12
N TYR A 192 21.88 10.09 -8.18
CA TYR A 192 22.72 9.07 -8.83
C TYR A 192 23.74 8.49 -7.85
N THR A 193 24.30 9.32 -6.97
CA THR A 193 25.23 8.88 -5.91
C THR A 193 24.52 8.00 -4.89
N LEU A 194 23.39 8.45 -4.34
CA LEU A 194 22.59 7.69 -3.39
C LEU A 194 22.11 6.36 -3.99
N TYR A 195 21.59 6.40 -5.21
CA TYR A 195 21.07 5.24 -5.93
C TYR A 195 22.18 4.23 -6.22
N ARG A 196 23.35 4.67 -6.71
CA ARG A 196 24.49 3.79 -6.93
C ARG A 196 25.04 3.22 -5.63
N ASN A 197 25.16 4.02 -4.59
CA ASN A 197 25.60 3.54 -3.27
C ASN A 197 24.63 2.51 -2.71
N ARG A 198 23.33 2.68 -2.99
CA ARG A 198 22.29 1.81 -2.46
C ARG A 198 22.12 0.51 -3.23
N PHE A 199 22.18 0.58 -4.55
CA PHE A 199 21.79 -0.49 -5.47
C PHE A 199 22.94 -1.03 -6.32
N GLY A 200 24.16 -0.51 -6.16
CA GLY A 200 25.35 -0.97 -6.88
C GLY A 200 25.45 -0.50 -8.34
N MET A 201 24.40 0.09 -8.90
CA MET A 201 24.31 0.51 -10.30
C MET A 201 23.64 1.88 -10.45
N THR A 202 23.79 2.52 -11.61
CA THR A 202 23.13 3.79 -11.91
C THR A 202 21.65 3.59 -12.31
N PRO A 203 20.78 4.61 -12.14
CA PRO A 203 19.38 4.55 -12.57
C PRO A 203 19.18 4.13 -14.03
N GLY A 204 20.08 4.56 -14.93
CA GLY A 204 20.01 4.24 -16.36
C GLY A 204 20.44 2.81 -16.67
N GLU A 205 21.43 2.27 -15.95
CA GLU A 205 21.81 0.86 -16.03
C GLU A 205 20.68 -0.04 -15.54
N TYR A 206 20.09 0.32 -14.39
CA TYR A 206 18.94 -0.39 -13.84
C TYR A 206 17.77 -0.45 -14.82
N ARG A 207 17.39 0.68 -15.44
CA ARG A 207 16.30 0.69 -16.43
C ARG A 207 16.55 -0.23 -17.63
N ARG A 208 17.80 -0.35 -18.09
CA ARG A 208 18.12 -1.22 -19.25
C ARG A 208 17.93 -2.71 -18.95
N GLN A 209 17.93 -3.11 -17.69
CA GLN A 209 17.61 -4.47 -17.28
C GLN A 209 16.10 -4.77 -17.33
N PHE A 210 15.27 -3.72 -17.46
CA PHE A 210 13.82 -3.81 -17.59
C PHE A 210 13.33 -2.99 -18.80
N PRO A 211 13.68 -3.39 -20.04
CA PRO A 211 13.00 -2.83 -21.18
C PRO A 211 11.50 -3.12 -21.01
N VAL A 212 10.66 -2.08 -21.08
CA VAL A 212 9.22 -2.27 -21.20
C VAL A 212 9.00 -3.00 -22.53
N HIS A 213 8.93 -4.32 -22.50
CA HIS A 213 8.90 -5.15 -23.69
C HIS A 213 7.56 -4.98 -24.40
N LEU A 214 7.55 -4.16 -25.45
CA LEU A 214 6.54 -4.21 -26.50
C LEU A 214 6.82 -5.45 -27.37
N SER A 215 5.87 -6.39 -27.34
CA SER A 215 5.59 -7.46 -28.32
C SER A 215 6.27 -8.84 -28.23
N ALA A 216 5.38 -9.84 -28.39
CA ALA A 216 5.48 -11.10 -29.14
C ALA A 216 6.61 -12.09 -28.78
N GLY A 217 6.25 -13.09 -27.97
CA GLY A 217 7.02 -14.30 -27.80
C GLY A 217 7.20 -15.04 -29.13
N LYS A 218 8.45 -15.32 -29.49
CA LYS A 218 8.82 -16.44 -30.35
C LYS A 218 9.49 -17.48 -29.46
N THR A 219 8.93 -18.68 -29.45
CA THR A 219 9.54 -19.90 -28.93
C THR A 219 10.63 -20.34 -29.91
N GLU A 220 11.86 -20.51 -29.42
CA GLU A 220 12.90 -21.27 -30.12
C GLU A 220 13.14 -22.60 -29.40
N ASP A 221 13.38 -23.64 -30.20
CA ASP A 221 13.35 -25.05 -29.79
C ASP A 221 14.42 -25.43 -28.75
N ALA A 222 13.99 -26.21 -27.76
CA ALA A 222 14.86 -26.81 -26.75
C ALA A 222 15.76 -27.91 -27.34
N PRO A 223 17.03 -28.03 -26.90
CA PRO A 223 17.94 -29.05 -27.41
C PRO A 223 17.53 -30.47 -26.99
N ASN A 224 17.58 -31.38 -27.97
CA ASN A 224 17.30 -32.80 -27.82
C ASN A 224 18.26 -33.50 -26.85
N GLY A 225 17.70 -34.07 -25.77
CA GLY A 225 18.38 -35.03 -24.91
C GLY A 225 18.07 -34.85 -23.42
N VAL A 226 16.85 -35.17 -22.98
CA VAL A 226 16.54 -35.24 -21.54
C VAL A 226 15.88 -36.58 -21.20
N GLN A 227 16.65 -37.44 -20.52
CA GLN A 227 16.13 -38.61 -19.81
C GLN A 227 15.69 -38.17 -18.40
N ASN A 228 14.43 -38.47 -18.06
CA ASN A 228 13.76 -38.41 -16.75
C ASN A 228 13.86 -37.09 -15.95
N GLY A 229 13.08 -36.09 -16.36
CA GLY A 229 12.69 -34.94 -15.53
C GLY A 229 11.77 -33.98 -16.30
N MET A 230 11.16 -33.03 -15.59
CA MET A 230 10.23 -32.04 -16.16
C MET A 230 10.97 -30.74 -16.47
N LEU A 231 10.75 -30.17 -17.66
CA LEU A 231 11.29 -28.88 -18.06
C LEU A 231 10.18 -27.83 -18.00
N ILE A 232 10.42 -26.74 -17.29
CA ILE A 232 9.52 -25.59 -17.26
C ILE A 232 10.29 -24.36 -17.73
N GLU A 233 9.78 -23.71 -18.77
CA GLU A 233 10.22 -22.39 -19.18
C GLU A 233 9.41 -21.31 -18.45
N ASN A 234 10.12 -20.45 -17.72
CA ASN A 234 9.52 -19.34 -16.99
C ASN A 234 10.54 -18.20 -16.89
N PHE A 235 10.10 -16.96 -17.09
CA PHE A 235 10.95 -15.77 -16.92
C PHE A 235 12.29 -15.80 -17.69
N GLY A 236 12.24 -16.28 -18.95
CA GLY A 236 13.39 -16.41 -19.84
C GLY A 236 14.40 -17.48 -19.41
N ARG A 237 14.00 -18.38 -18.52
CA ARG A 237 14.85 -19.44 -17.95
C ARG A 237 14.19 -20.80 -18.12
N ILE A 238 15.03 -21.83 -18.25
CA ILE A 238 14.60 -23.22 -18.33
C ILE A 238 15.02 -23.94 -17.05
N HIS A 239 14.05 -24.36 -16.26
CA HIS A 239 14.29 -25.12 -15.03
C HIS A 239 14.01 -26.61 -15.26
N HIS A 240 14.98 -27.45 -14.91
CA HIS A 240 14.85 -28.91 -14.99
C HIS A 240 14.59 -29.52 -13.61
N TYR A 241 13.37 -29.98 -13.39
CA TYR A 241 12.92 -30.61 -12.16
C TYR A 241 13.04 -32.13 -12.27
N ARG A 242 13.98 -32.71 -11.51
CA ARG A 242 14.10 -34.19 -11.40
C ARG A 242 13.03 -34.82 -10.50
N ARG A 243 12.49 -34.03 -9.57
CA ARG A 243 11.39 -34.38 -8.67
C ARG A 243 10.62 -33.13 -8.25
N SER A 244 9.46 -33.33 -7.64
CA SER A 244 8.72 -32.25 -6.98
C SER A 244 9.57 -31.64 -5.85
N PRO A 245 9.64 -30.30 -5.75
CA PRO A 245 10.19 -29.61 -4.59
C PRO A 245 9.39 -29.92 -3.33
N GLU A 246 10.09 -30.19 -2.21
CA GLU A 246 9.50 -30.44 -0.89
C GLU A 246 9.61 -29.23 0.05
N LYS A 247 10.49 -28.27 -0.28
CA LYS A 247 10.63 -27.01 0.47
C LYS A 247 10.53 -25.83 -0.48
N ILE A 248 9.54 -24.99 -0.24
CA ILE A 248 9.20 -23.83 -1.06
C ILE A 248 9.39 -22.56 -0.22
N VAL A 249 9.93 -21.52 -0.82
CA VAL A 249 9.89 -20.17 -0.25
C VAL A 249 9.01 -19.29 -1.11
N CYS A 250 7.98 -18.69 -0.51
CA CYS A 250 7.06 -17.80 -1.19
C CYS A 250 7.45 -16.35 -0.91
N LEU A 251 7.78 -15.59 -1.95
CA LEU A 251 8.33 -14.24 -1.84
C LEU A 251 7.26 -13.14 -1.79
N ASP A 252 5.98 -13.53 -1.76
CA ASP A 252 4.81 -12.69 -1.47
C ASP A 252 3.62 -13.58 -1.04
N TYR A 253 2.55 -12.96 -0.54
CA TYR A 253 1.37 -13.70 -0.08
C TYR A 253 0.50 -14.27 -1.21
N ALA A 254 0.55 -13.74 -2.44
CA ALA A 254 -0.19 -14.31 -3.56
C ALA A 254 0.38 -15.68 -3.95
N ALA A 255 1.71 -15.76 -4.06
CA ALA A 255 2.42 -17.01 -4.30
C ALA A 255 2.18 -18.04 -3.18
N ALA A 256 2.19 -17.59 -1.92
CA ALA A 256 1.92 -18.45 -0.76
C ALA A 256 0.50 -19.01 -0.80
N GLU A 257 -0.48 -18.18 -1.15
CA GLU A 257 -1.89 -18.59 -1.25
C GLU A 257 -2.12 -19.58 -2.40
N ILE A 258 -1.53 -19.34 -3.58
CA ILE A 258 -1.59 -20.28 -4.71
C ILE A 258 -0.99 -21.64 -4.30
N CYS A 259 0.18 -21.65 -3.67
CA CYS A 259 0.82 -22.89 -3.21
C CYS A 259 -0.03 -23.61 -2.14
N ALA A 260 -0.62 -22.87 -1.20
CA ALA A 260 -1.54 -23.43 -0.21
C ALA A 260 -2.79 -24.04 -0.86
N ALA A 261 -3.41 -23.34 -1.81
CA ALA A 261 -4.60 -23.82 -2.52
C ALA A 261 -4.33 -25.05 -3.40
N LEU A 262 -3.13 -25.18 -3.94
CA LEU A 262 -2.67 -26.38 -4.64
C LEU A 262 -2.48 -27.60 -3.73
N GLY A 263 -2.55 -27.42 -2.40
CA GLY A 263 -2.31 -28.46 -1.41
C GLY A 263 -0.84 -28.58 -0.99
N ALA A 264 0.02 -27.66 -1.42
CA ALA A 264 1.43 -27.63 -1.08
C ALA A 264 1.75 -26.72 0.13
N GLY A 265 0.73 -26.30 0.90
CA GLY A 265 0.91 -25.42 2.06
C GLY A 265 1.88 -25.95 3.12
N GLY A 266 1.90 -27.27 3.35
CA GLY A 266 2.85 -27.92 4.26
C GLY A 266 4.30 -27.92 3.77
N ARG A 267 4.55 -27.57 2.50
CA ARG A 267 5.89 -27.45 1.91
C ARG A 267 6.43 -26.02 1.96
N ILE A 268 5.64 -25.03 2.38
CA ILE A 268 6.07 -23.63 2.48
C ILE A 268 6.99 -23.49 3.70
N ALA A 269 8.31 -23.48 3.46
CA ALA A 269 9.34 -23.35 4.48
C ALA A 269 9.49 -21.89 4.97
N GLY A 270 9.23 -20.92 4.08
CA GLY A 270 9.27 -19.51 4.42
C GLY A 270 8.36 -18.64 3.55
N VAL A 271 7.89 -17.53 4.10
CA VAL A 271 7.01 -16.57 3.41
C VAL A 271 7.45 -15.13 3.67
N ALA A 272 7.50 -14.31 2.61
CA ALA A 272 7.77 -12.88 2.70
C ALA A 272 6.50 -12.05 2.51
N LYS A 273 6.51 -10.81 3.04
CA LYS A 273 5.40 -9.87 2.91
C LYS A 273 5.37 -9.16 1.54
N ALA A 274 6.50 -8.61 1.09
CA ALA A 274 6.63 -7.90 -0.20
C ALA A 274 5.49 -6.91 -0.50
N GLU A 275 5.18 -6.00 0.45
CA GLU A 275 4.14 -4.96 0.29
C GLU A 275 2.71 -5.49 0.13
N THR A 276 2.46 -6.72 0.56
CA THR A 276 1.12 -7.33 0.58
C THR A 276 0.66 -7.61 2.01
N SER A 277 -0.62 -7.94 2.20
CA SER A 277 -1.13 -8.36 3.50
C SER A 277 -1.65 -9.79 3.50
N LEU A 278 -1.39 -10.51 4.60
CA LEU A 278 -2.00 -11.81 4.88
C LEU A 278 -3.53 -11.68 5.01
N SER A 279 -4.04 -10.51 5.40
CA SER A 279 -5.48 -10.25 5.49
C SER A 279 -6.17 -10.28 4.13
N ASP A 280 -5.43 -10.07 3.03
CA ASP A 280 -5.94 -10.19 1.66
C ASP A 280 -6.05 -11.65 1.18
N CYS A 281 -5.47 -12.61 1.90
CA CYS A 281 -5.64 -14.03 1.59
C CYS A 281 -7.02 -14.51 2.05
N ALA A 282 -7.58 -15.50 1.35
CA ALA A 282 -8.78 -16.21 1.76
C ALA A 282 -8.58 -16.86 3.13
N GLU A 283 -9.61 -16.78 3.96
CA GLU A 283 -9.57 -17.21 5.37
C GLU A 283 -9.08 -18.65 5.53
N GLU A 284 -9.49 -19.55 4.63
CA GLU A 284 -9.09 -20.97 4.61
C GLU A 284 -7.59 -21.21 4.42
N TYR A 285 -6.85 -20.27 3.81
CA TYR A 285 -5.41 -20.39 3.58
C TYR A 285 -4.56 -19.61 4.59
N ARG A 286 -5.14 -18.64 5.33
CA ARG A 286 -4.39 -17.83 6.30
C ARG A 286 -3.71 -18.67 7.37
N ASP A 287 -4.43 -19.65 7.92
CA ASP A 287 -3.93 -20.56 8.96
C ASP A 287 -2.86 -21.53 8.43
N ILE A 288 -2.88 -21.81 7.12
CA ILE A 288 -1.88 -22.65 6.47
C ILE A 288 -0.60 -21.83 6.25
N ILE A 289 -0.73 -20.62 5.70
CA ILE A 289 0.38 -19.72 5.41
C ILE A 289 1.07 -19.26 6.70
N SER A 290 0.31 -18.98 7.77
CA SER A 290 0.85 -18.49 9.05
C SER A 290 1.76 -19.50 9.77
N LYS A 291 1.73 -20.77 9.39
CA LYS A 291 2.63 -21.82 9.92
C LYS A 291 4.01 -21.77 9.28
N ALA A 292 4.17 -21.14 8.12
CA ALA A 292 5.46 -20.98 7.48
C ALA A 292 6.34 -19.99 8.25
N THR A 293 7.66 -20.12 8.10
CA THR A 293 8.60 -19.16 8.71
C THR A 293 8.42 -17.78 8.07
N PHE A 294 8.01 -16.79 8.84
CA PHE A 294 7.95 -15.43 8.34
C PHE A 294 9.36 -14.87 8.09
N LEU A 295 9.60 -14.38 6.88
CA LEU A 295 10.85 -13.78 6.45
C LEU A 295 10.72 -12.26 6.48
N PRO A 296 11.24 -11.59 7.53
CA PRO A 296 11.12 -10.15 7.66
C PRO A 296 11.89 -9.44 6.54
N GLY A 297 11.33 -8.31 6.10
CA GLY A 297 12.03 -7.42 5.19
C GLY A 297 13.33 -6.87 5.80
N ARG A 298 14.26 -6.47 4.93
CA ARG A 298 15.47 -5.74 5.38
C ARG A 298 15.05 -4.40 6.01
N PRO A 299 15.86 -3.79 6.90
CA PRO A 299 15.56 -2.45 7.40
C PRO A 299 15.31 -1.47 6.25
N GLY A 300 14.11 -0.88 6.22
CA GLY A 300 13.70 0.03 5.15
C GLY A 300 13.34 -0.64 3.82
N HIS A 301 13.11 -1.96 3.79
CA HIS A 301 12.59 -2.71 2.64
C HIS A 301 11.49 -3.70 3.05
N SER A 302 10.57 -3.96 2.12
CA SER A 302 9.48 -4.92 2.27
C SER A 302 9.85 -6.37 1.94
N VAL A 303 11.04 -6.59 1.35
CA VAL A 303 11.56 -7.91 0.91
C VAL A 303 12.73 -8.40 1.78
N PRO A 304 12.86 -9.72 2.02
CA PRO A 304 13.89 -10.28 2.87
C PRO A 304 15.28 -10.25 2.21
N SER A 305 16.32 -10.53 3.00
CA SER A 305 17.66 -10.75 2.46
C SER A 305 17.77 -12.13 1.79
N TYR A 306 18.63 -12.24 0.77
CA TYR A 306 18.91 -13.53 0.15
C TYR A 306 19.47 -14.56 1.13
N ALA A 307 20.27 -14.14 2.12
CA ALA A 307 20.76 -15.01 3.18
C ALA A 307 19.61 -15.62 4.01
N ALA A 308 18.57 -14.84 4.33
CA ALA A 308 17.39 -15.34 5.02
C ALA A 308 16.62 -16.34 4.18
N VAL A 309 16.46 -16.08 2.88
CA VAL A 309 15.80 -17.00 1.93
C VAL A 309 16.59 -18.32 1.82
N ARG A 310 17.91 -18.26 1.71
CA ARG A 310 18.79 -19.43 1.66
C ARG A 310 18.75 -20.25 2.95
N ALA A 311 18.61 -19.59 4.10
CA ALA A 311 18.53 -20.25 5.41
C ALA A 311 17.28 -21.13 5.57
N CYS A 312 16.21 -20.91 4.78
CA CYS A 312 15.06 -21.81 4.74
C CYS A 312 15.36 -23.18 4.12
N GLY A 313 16.46 -23.31 3.37
CA GLY A 313 16.80 -24.52 2.63
C GLY A 313 15.74 -24.85 1.57
N ALA A 314 15.14 -23.84 0.95
CA ALA A 314 14.14 -24.00 -0.10
C ALA A 314 14.78 -24.50 -1.40
N GLU A 315 14.03 -25.34 -2.12
CA GLU A 315 14.38 -25.91 -3.42
C GLU A 315 13.75 -25.11 -4.57
N LEU A 316 12.66 -24.39 -4.27
CA LEU A 316 11.92 -23.54 -5.17
C LEU A 316 11.56 -22.21 -4.49
N ALA A 317 11.86 -21.10 -5.14
CA ALA A 317 11.36 -19.78 -4.79
C ALA A 317 10.25 -19.35 -5.75
N VAL A 318 9.11 -18.91 -5.22
CA VAL A 318 7.94 -18.48 -6.02
C VAL A 318 7.56 -17.05 -5.64
N GLY A 319 7.33 -16.18 -6.61
CA GLY A 319 6.84 -14.82 -6.36
C GLY A 319 6.67 -14.00 -7.64
N THR A 320 6.41 -12.71 -7.50
CA THR A 320 6.46 -11.78 -8.64
C THR A 320 7.87 -11.75 -9.27
N ALA A 321 7.98 -11.38 -10.56
CA ALA A 321 9.28 -11.16 -11.21
C ALA A 321 10.14 -10.12 -10.48
N TYR A 322 9.51 -9.18 -9.78
CA TYR A 322 10.18 -8.18 -8.96
C TYR A 322 11.03 -8.78 -7.83
N ALA A 323 10.67 -9.98 -7.35
CA ALA A 323 11.39 -10.66 -6.29
C ALA A 323 12.76 -11.21 -6.72
N PHE A 324 12.95 -11.44 -8.03
CA PHE A 324 14.13 -12.07 -8.62
C PHE A 324 15.09 -11.07 -9.27
N HIS A 325 15.17 -9.88 -8.69
CA HIS A 325 16.06 -8.83 -9.13
C HIS A 325 17.04 -8.41 -8.03
N GLU A 326 18.30 -8.13 -8.40
CA GLU A 326 19.39 -7.84 -7.46
C GLU A 326 19.11 -6.63 -6.57
N SER A 327 18.53 -5.58 -7.12
CA SER A 327 18.42 -4.29 -6.43
C SER A 327 17.06 -3.98 -5.80
N THR A 328 15.98 -4.65 -6.22
CA THR A 328 14.61 -4.44 -5.71
C THR A 328 14.07 -5.64 -4.96
N GLY A 329 14.41 -6.82 -5.45
CA GLY A 329 13.94 -8.07 -4.91
C GLY A 329 14.88 -8.61 -3.85
N VAL A 330 14.81 -9.92 -3.70
CA VAL A 330 15.66 -10.66 -2.77
C VAL A 330 17.08 -10.79 -3.34
N ALA A 331 17.21 -11.19 -4.60
CA ALA A 331 18.44 -11.27 -5.38
C ALA A 331 18.13 -11.45 -6.87
N ASP A 332 19.13 -11.30 -7.75
CA ASP A 332 19.00 -11.71 -9.16
C ASP A 332 18.67 -13.19 -9.28
N ALA A 333 17.77 -13.55 -10.19
CA ALA A 333 17.41 -14.94 -10.48
C ALA A 333 18.61 -15.89 -10.63
N SER A 334 19.70 -15.46 -11.29
CA SER A 334 20.90 -16.28 -11.48
C SER A 334 21.61 -16.59 -10.16
N GLN A 335 21.41 -15.79 -9.11
CA GLN A 335 21.95 -16.07 -7.78
C GLN A 335 21.25 -17.28 -7.13
N PHE A 336 19.94 -17.41 -7.31
CA PHE A 336 19.17 -18.58 -6.86
C PHE A 336 19.65 -19.84 -7.58
N GLU A 337 19.80 -19.75 -8.91
CA GLU A 337 20.21 -20.86 -9.76
C GLU A 337 21.63 -21.36 -9.46
N ARG A 338 22.59 -20.44 -9.25
CA ARG A 338 23.96 -20.79 -8.81
C ARG A 338 23.99 -21.59 -7.51
N ASP A 339 23.00 -21.37 -6.66
CA ASP A 339 22.86 -22.02 -5.37
C ASP A 339 21.98 -23.28 -5.42
N GLY A 340 21.56 -23.70 -6.63
CA GLY A 340 20.76 -24.90 -6.85
C GLY A 340 19.29 -24.74 -6.47
N MET A 341 18.80 -23.52 -6.30
CA MET A 341 17.39 -23.22 -6.03
C MET A 341 16.68 -22.82 -7.33
N HIS A 342 15.59 -23.50 -7.64
CA HIS A 342 14.72 -23.14 -8.76
C HIS A 342 13.95 -21.84 -8.45
N ILE A 343 13.57 -21.10 -9.49
CA ILE A 343 12.68 -19.95 -9.37
C ILE A 343 11.42 -20.14 -10.21
N TYR A 344 10.34 -19.47 -9.79
CA TYR A 344 9.14 -19.30 -10.57
C TYR A 344 8.61 -17.88 -10.38
N ALA A 345 8.69 -17.06 -11.43
CA ALA A 345 8.12 -15.73 -11.48
C ALA A 345 6.70 -15.77 -12.07
N MET A 346 5.75 -15.14 -11.39
CA MET A 346 4.36 -15.08 -11.84
C MET A 346 4.22 -14.25 -13.13
N ARG A 347 3.56 -14.83 -14.15
CA ARG A 347 3.64 -14.42 -15.56
C ARG A 347 3.21 -12.98 -15.85
N ALA A 348 2.07 -12.56 -15.30
CA ALA A 348 1.54 -11.21 -15.57
C ALA A 348 2.39 -10.07 -14.97
N THR A 349 3.44 -10.39 -14.21
CA THR A 349 4.32 -9.39 -13.57
C THR A 349 5.52 -8.97 -14.43
N TYR A 350 5.74 -9.65 -15.56
CA TYR A 350 6.80 -9.32 -16.53
C TYR A 350 6.30 -9.31 -17.98
N LYS A 351 4.98 -9.40 -18.19
CA LYS A 351 4.30 -9.24 -19.48
C LYS A 351 3.47 -7.95 -19.45
N LEU A 352 3.59 -7.14 -20.51
CA LEU A 352 2.84 -5.88 -20.63
C LEU A 352 1.32 -6.12 -20.71
N ASP A 353 0.91 -7.14 -21.46
CA ASP A 353 -0.50 -7.50 -21.70
C ASP A 353 -0.87 -8.75 -20.89
N GLY A 354 -0.56 -8.73 -19.59
CA GLY A 354 -0.91 -9.83 -18.70
C GLY A 354 -2.42 -9.90 -18.47
N ASP A 355 -3.03 -11.07 -18.34
CA ASP A 355 -4.48 -11.23 -18.08
C ASP A 355 -4.81 -12.40 -17.13
N PHE A 356 -6.07 -12.84 -17.08
CA PHE A 356 -6.46 -13.99 -16.25
C PHE A 356 -5.82 -15.31 -16.69
N GLU A 357 -5.55 -15.49 -17.98
CA GLU A 357 -4.93 -16.71 -18.49
C GLU A 357 -3.51 -16.86 -17.96
N ASP A 358 -2.79 -15.75 -17.80
CA ASP A 358 -1.46 -15.77 -17.16
C ASP A 358 -1.51 -16.33 -15.72
N THR A 359 -2.52 -15.97 -14.93
CA THR A 359 -2.73 -16.58 -13.61
C THR A 359 -3.09 -18.06 -13.72
N TYR A 360 -3.90 -18.46 -14.70
CA TYR A 360 -4.24 -19.87 -14.90
C TYR A 360 -3.02 -20.69 -15.31
N GLU A 361 -2.14 -20.14 -16.17
CA GLU A 361 -0.86 -20.73 -16.53
C GLU A 361 0.07 -20.84 -15.31
N ASP A 362 0.10 -19.83 -14.44
CA ASP A 362 0.84 -19.90 -13.17
C ASP A 362 0.36 -21.05 -12.28
N ILE A 363 -0.96 -21.19 -12.10
CA ILE A 363 -1.57 -22.28 -11.31
C ILE A 363 -1.27 -23.64 -11.94
N ARG A 364 -1.36 -23.78 -13.26
CA ARG A 364 -1.07 -25.04 -13.97
C ARG A 364 0.40 -25.42 -13.86
N ALA A 365 1.31 -24.47 -14.11
CA ALA A 365 2.75 -24.71 -14.06
C ALA A 365 3.20 -25.08 -12.63
N LEU A 366 2.73 -24.35 -11.62
CA LEU A 366 2.99 -24.70 -10.22
C LEU A 366 2.34 -26.03 -9.83
N GLY A 367 1.14 -26.32 -10.32
CA GLY A 367 0.50 -27.64 -10.19
C GLY A 367 1.33 -28.77 -10.81
N GLU A 368 2.03 -28.50 -11.91
CA GLU A 368 2.94 -29.45 -12.54
C GLU A 368 4.21 -29.66 -11.70
N ILE A 369 4.85 -28.56 -11.29
CA ILE A 369 6.07 -28.54 -10.47
C ILE A 369 5.87 -29.26 -9.14
N LEU A 370 4.72 -29.03 -8.49
CA LEU A 370 4.43 -29.52 -7.14
C LEU A 370 3.74 -30.89 -7.13
N GLY A 371 3.44 -31.47 -8.29
CA GLY A 371 2.74 -32.76 -8.40
C GLY A 371 1.25 -32.68 -8.05
N CYS A 372 0.64 -31.50 -8.16
CA CYS A 372 -0.74 -31.18 -7.78
C CYS A 372 -1.65 -30.89 -8.98
N ARG A 373 -1.44 -31.58 -10.12
CA ARG A 373 -2.10 -31.29 -11.41
C ARG A 373 -3.63 -31.31 -11.35
N THR A 374 -4.21 -32.29 -10.67
CA THR A 374 -5.68 -32.40 -10.52
C THR A 374 -6.23 -31.20 -9.77
N ARG A 375 -5.60 -30.82 -8.65
CA ARG A 375 -6.01 -29.66 -7.85
C ARG A 375 -5.86 -28.35 -8.63
N ALA A 376 -4.78 -28.21 -9.41
CA ALA A 376 -4.60 -27.05 -10.29
C ALA A 376 -5.72 -26.93 -11.32
N ALA A 377 -6.11 -28.04 -11.96
CA ALA A 377 -7.21 -28.07 -12.92
C ALA A 377 -8.56 -27.68 -12.27
N GLU A 378 -8.84 -28.18 -11.06
CA GLU A 378 -10.05 -27.82 -10.30
C GLU A 378 -10.11 -26.33 -9.96
N LEU A 379 -8.98 -25.74 -9.52
CA LEU A 379 -8.89 -24.31 -9.20
C LEU A 379 -9.14 -23.45 -10.44
N VAL A 380 -8.46 -23.76 -11.55
CA VAL A 380 -8.64 -23.02 -12.81
C VAL A 380 -10.07 -23.14 -13.32
N GLU A 381 -10.67 -24.33 -13.27
CA GLU A 381 -12.06 -24.54 -13.67
C GLU A 381 -13.04 -23.73 -12.81
N ALA A 382 -12.80 -23.66 -11.50
CA ALA A 382 -13.60 -22.84 -10.61
C ALA A 382 -13.48 -21.33 -10.93
N MET A 383 -12.29 -20.86 -11.29
CA MET A 383 -12.08 -19.47 -11.72
C MET A 383 -12.76 -19.18 -13.08
N ARG A 384 -12.65 -20.10 -14.06
CA ARG A 384 -13.31 -19.97 -15.37
C ARG A 384 -14.83 -19.88 -15.25
N LYS A 385 -15.45 -20.65 -14.36
CA LYS A 385 -16.90 -20.53 -14.09
C LYS A 385 -17.30 -19.14 -13.60
N LYS A 386 -16.45 -18.49 -12.81
CA LYS A 386 -16.66 -17.10 -12.38
C LYS A 386 -16.46 -16.12 -13.55
N GLU A 387 -15.51 -16.41 -14.43
CA GLU A 387 -15.25 -15.62 -15.64
C GLU A 387 -16.44 -15.65 -16.61
N GLU A 388 -17.14 -16.78 -16.75
CA GLU A 388 -18.38 -16.85 -17.53
C GLU A 388 -19.47 -15.92 -16.99
N VAL A 389 -19.58 -15.79 -15.67
CA VAL A 389 -20.50 -14.84 -15.03
C VAL A 389 -20.08 -13.41 -15.34
N LEU A 390 -18.78 -13.13 -15.24
CA LEU A 390 -18.20 -11.84 -15.56
C LEU A 390 -18.44 -11.45 -17.03
N ALA A 391 -18.25 -12.37 -17.96
CA ALA A 391 -18.48 -12.17 -19.40
C ALA A 391 -19.95 -11.84 -19.70
N LYS A 392 -20.91 -12.48 -19.03
CA LYS A 392 -22.35 -12.15 -19.15
C LYS A 392 -22.64 -10.73 -18.64
N LEU A 393 -22.05 -10.33 -17.52
CA LEU A 393 -22.18 -8.97 -16.99
C LEU A 393 -21.57 -7.93 -17.95
N ARG A 394 -20.42 -8.25 -18.54
CA ARG A 394 -19.77 -7.41 -19.54
C ARG A 394 -20.62 -7.24 -20.81
N ALA A 395 -21.20 -8.32 -21.31
CA ALA A 395 -22.07 -8.29 -22.49
C ALA A 395 -23.31 -7.39 -22.31
N SER A 396 -23.82 -7.28 -21.07
CA SER A 396 -24.93 -6.37 -20.72
C SER A 396 -24.50 -4.90 -20.52
N THR A 397 -23.22 -4.58 -20.72
CA THR A 397 -22.68 -3.23 -20.54
C THR A 397 -22.54 -2.53 -21.88
N GLU A 398 -23.34 -1.49 -22.12
CA GLU A 398 -23.21 -0.64 -23.32
C GLU A 398 -22.05 0.36 -23.20
N THR A 399 -21.99 1.10 -22.09
CA THR A 399 -20.97 2.13 -21.87
C THR A 399 -19.97 1.70 -20.79
N PRO A 400 -18.67 1.58 -21.13
CA PRO A 400 -17.63 1.31 -20.15
C PRO A 400 -17.52 2.43 -19.10
N VAL A 401 -17.37 2.07 -17.83
CA VAL A 401 -17.10 3.04 -16.75
C VAL A 401 -15.63 3.43 -16.75
N ARG A 402 -15.33 4.73 -16.82
CA ARG A 402 -13.97 5.27 -16.76
C ARG A 402 -13.38 5.07 -15.37
N ALA A 403 -12.45 4.14 -15.25
CA ALA A 403 -11.76 3.84 -14.00
C ALA A 403 -10.35 4.43 -14.01
N PHE A 404 -9.99 5.10 -12.92
CA PHE A 404 -8.62 5.52 -12.66
C PHE A 404 -8.02 4.69 -11.52
N VAL A 405 -6.87 4.10 -11.76
CA VAL A 405 -6.12 3.37 -10.73
C VAL A 405 -5.15 4.32 -10.04
N PHE A 406 -5.20 4.37 -8.71
CA PHE A 406 -4.30 5.16 -7.88
C PHE A 406 -3.47 4.24 -6.98
N ASP A 407 -2.24 3.98 -7.41
CA ASP A 407 -1.30 3.11 -6.69
C ASP A 407 -0.64 3.88 -5.54
N ALA A 408 -0.03 5.03 -5.86
CA ALA A 408 0.65 5.92 -4.93
C ALA A 408 0.79 7.34 -5.52
N GLN A 409 1.25 8.30 -4.73
CA GLN A 409 1.71 9.60 -5.24
C GLN A 409 3.24 9.63 -5.26
N ILE A 410 3.81 10.00 -6.40
CA ILE A 410 5.25 10.14 -6.59
C ILE A 410 5.47 11.60 -7.08
N ALA A 411 5.74 12.48 -6.11
CA ALA A 411 5.92 13.94 -6.11
C ALA A 411 4.91 14.68 -6.95
N ALA A 412 3.75 14.83 -6.31
CA ALA A 412 2.62 15.55 -6.85
C ALA A 412 2.16 15.00 -8.21
N ARG A 413 2.53 13.76 -8.57
CA ARG A 413 1.99 13.02 -9.70
C ARG A 413 1.36 11.74 -9.21
N ALA A 414 0.26 11.38 -9.82
CA ALA A 414 -0.38 10.10 -9.61
C ALA A 414 0.47 8.99 -10.22
N PHE A 415 0.77 7.94 -9.46
CA PHE A 415 1.30 6.69 -9.99
C PHE A 415 0.12 5.75 -10.25
N THR A 416 0.01 5.30 -11.50
CA THR A 416 -1.15 4.55 -12.00
C THR A 416 -0.68 3.38 -12.87
N CYS A 417 -1.53 2.39 -13.10
CA CYS A 417 -1.25 1.33 -14.04
C CYS A 417 -1.61 1.76 -15.47
N GLY A 418 -0.76 1.39 -16.42
CA GLY A 418 -1.08 1.49 -17.85
C GLY A 418 -1.68 0.17 -18.34
N ARG A 419 -1.32 -0.25 -19.54
CA ARG A 419 -1.63 -1.59 -20.04
C ARG A 419 -1.00 -2.66 -19.15
N SER A 420 -1.85 -3.48 -18.53
CA SER A 420 -1.51 -4.39 -17.44
C SER A 420 -2.65 -5.36 -17.15
N MET A 421 -2.39 -6.34 -16.29
CA MET A 421 -3.42 -7.26 -15.77
C MET A 421 -4.61 -6.55 -15.14
N GLU A 422 -4.38 -5.53 -14.32
CA GLU A 422 -5.48 -4.79 -13.71
C GLU A 422 -6.33 -4.05 -14.75
N SER A 423 -5.71 -3.52 -15.81
CA SER A 423 -6.46 -2.95 -16.95
C SER A 423 -7.37 -3.97 -17.61
N HIS A 424 -6.89 -5.21 -17.84
CA HIS A 424 -7.72 -6.28 -18.37
C HIS A 424 -8.82 -6.72 -17.41
N MET A 425 -8.56 -6.71 -16.09
CA MET A 425 -9.59 -6.95 -15.07
C MET A 425 -10.70 -5.88 -15.11
N ILE A 426 -10.33 -4.61 -15.24
CA ILE A 426 -11.26 -3.48 -15.38
C ILE A 426 -12.10 -3.64 -16.66
N GLU A 427 -11.47 -3.97 -17.79
CA GLU A 427 -12.15 -4.19 -19.06
C GLU A 427 -13.14 -5.36 -18.99
N ALA A 428 -12.73 -6.48 -18.40
CA ALA A 428 -13.59 -7.65 -18.19
C ALA A 428 -14.78 -7.32 -17.27
N ALA A 429 -14.59 -6.42 -16.30
CA ALA A 429 -15.65 -5.94 -15.41
C ALA A 429 -16.63 -4.94 -16.04
N GLY A 430 -16.36 -4.46 -17.25
CA GLY A 430 -17.19 -3.44 -17.92
C GLY A 430 -16.77 -2.00 -17.68
N GLY A 431 -15.51 -1.80 -17.30
CA GLY A 431 -14.87 -0.50 -17.23
C GLY A 431 -13.92 -0.26 -18.39
N CYS A 432 -13.24 0.87 -18.36
CA CYS A 432 -12.03 1.15 -19.11
C CYS A 432 -11.03 1.86 -18.19
N ASN A 433 -9.78 1.41 -18.16
CA ASN A 433 -8.72 2.17 -17.50
C ASN A 433 -8.44 3.42 -18.33
N VAL A 434 -8.55 4.61 -17.73
CA VAL A 434 -8.33 5.89 -18.41
C VAL A 434 -6.89 6.09 -18.90
N PHE A 435 -5.95 5.23 -18.49
CA PHE A 435 -4.56 5.21 -18.95
C PHE A 435 -4.17 3.89 -19.64
N ALA A 436 -5.13 3.11 -20.15
CA ALA A 436 -4.87 1.85 -20.84
C ALA A 436 -4.01 1.98 -22.12
N ASP A 437 -3.93 3.18 -22.70
CA ASP A 437 -3.10 3.51 -23.87
C ASP A 437 -1.60 3.60 -23.53
N ARG A 438 -1.26 3.70 -22.24
CA ARG A 438 0.12 3.74 -21.77
C ARG A 438 0.74 2.34 -21.88
N ALA A 439 1.65 2.16 -22.83
CA ALA A 439 2.40 0.93 -23.05
C ALA A 439 3.49 0.70 -21.98
N CYS A 440 3.09 0.63 -20.71
CA CYS A 440 3.91 0.31 -19.55
C CYS A 440 3.01 -0.17 -18.41
N LEU A 441 3.54 -1.05 -17.54
CA LEU A 441 2.77 -1.63 -16.43
C LEU A 441 2.33 -0.55 -15.43
N PHE A 442 3.22 0.38 -15.07
CA PHE A 442 2.88 1.55 -14.27
C PHE A 442 3.53 2.81 -14.84
N VAL A 443 2.97 3.97 -14.50
CA VAL A 443 3.42 5.27 -15.01
C VAL A 443 3.03 6.41 -14.07
N PRO A 444 3.89 7.41 -13.85
CA PRO A 444 3.47 8.66 -13.22
C PRO A 444 2.76 9.57 -14.22
N VAL A 445 1.59 10.09 -13.86
CA VAL A 445 0.76 11.00 -14.66
C VAL A 445 0.45 12.27 -13.87
N GLY A 446 0.28 13.40 -14.56
CA GLY A 446 -0.05 14.67 -13.92
C GLY A 446 -1.49 14.70 -13.40
N TRP A 447 -1.77 15.41 -12.31
CA TRP A 447 -3.13 15.47 -11.76
C TRP A 447 -4.12 16.18 -12.70
N GLU A 448 -3.68 17.14 -13.51
CA GLU A 448 -4.50 17.76 -14.56
C GLU A 448 -4.87 16.77 -15.67
N GLU A 449 -3.99 15.80 -15.93
CA GLU A 449 -4.24 14.75 -16.91
C GLU A 449 -5.30 13.77 -16.39
N VAL A 450 -5.17 13.34 -15.13
CA VAL A 450 -6.18 12.52 -14.45
C VAL A 450 -7.52 13.25 -14.42
N ALA A 451 -7.52 14.53 -14.07
CA ALA A 451 -8.74 15.34 -14.03
C ALA A 451 -9.41 15.49 -15.40
N ARG A 452 -8.62 15.69 -16.47
CA ARG A 452 -9.12 15.77 -17.85
C ARG A 452 -9.73 14.44 -18.32
N ALA A 453 -9.17 13.32 -17.90
CA ALA A 453 -9.73 12.00 -18.17
C ALA A 453 -11.07 11.76 -17.45
N ASP A 454 -11.38 12.59 -16.44
CA ASP A 454 -12.62 12.60 -15.66
C ASP A 454 -13.11 11.19 -15.27
N PRO A 455 -12.35 10.46 -14.43
CA PRO A 455 -12.75 9.12 -14.01
C PRO A 455 -14.09 9.16 -13.27
N GLU A 456 -14.92 8.14 -13.51
CA GLU A 456 -16.19 7.91 -12.82
C GLU A 456 -15.99 7.13 -11.52
N ILE A 457 -14.87 6.39 -11.42
CA ILE A 457 -14.47 5.65 -10.22
C ILE A 457 -12.94 5.68 -10.07
N ILE A 458 -12.48 5.77 -8.82
CA ILE A 458 -11.06 5.66 -8.47
C ILE A 458 -10.80 4.39 -7.68
N LEU A 459 -9.89 3.56 -8.16
CA LEU A 459 -9.45 2.31 -7.53
C LEU A 459 -8.10 2.57 -6.85
N VAL A 460 -8.10 2.61 -5.52
CA VAL A 460 -6.94 2.92 -4.69
C VAL A 460 -6.29 1.63 -4.23
N HIS A 461 -5.01 1.42 -4.55
CA HIS A 461 -4.27 0.27 -4.03
C HIS A 461 -4.04 0.40 -2.53
N ARG A 462 -3.92 -0.72 -1.84
CA ARG A 462 -3.51 -0.81 -0.44
C ARG A 462 -2.36 -1.79 -0.32
N PHE A 463 -1.21 -1.32 0.18
CA PHE A 463 -0.01 -2.13 0.40
C PHE A 463 0.03 -2.74 1.81
N TYR A 464 -0.54 -2.02 2.77
CA TYR A 464 -0.39 -2.35 4.19
C TYR A 464 -1.74 -2.43 4.90
N ASP A 465 -1.81 -3.23 5.97
CA ASP A 465 -2.91 -3.16 6.93
C ASP A 465 -2.93 -1.84 7.67
N GLY A 466 -4.07 -1.54 8.28
CA GLY A 466 -4.34 -0.25 8.91
C GLY A 466 -4.96 0.71 7.89
N ASP A 467 -4.50 1.95 7.91
CA ASP A 467 -5.13 3.08 7.21
C ASP A 467 -4.46 3.48 5.88
N ASP A 468 -3.58 2.64 5.31
CA ASP A 468 -2.83 2.94 4.08
C ASP A 468 -3.75 3.31 2.90
N GLY A 469 -4.78 2.51 2.63
CA GLY A 469 -5.73 2.75 1.55
C GLY A 469 -6.58 4.00 1.80
N GLU A 470 -7.02 4.19 3.03
CA GLU A 470 -7.84 5.33 3.47
C GLU A 470 -7.05 6.64 3.41
N GLN A 471 -5.77 6.62 3.78
CA GLN A 471 -4.87 7.77 3.66
C GLN A 471 -4.70 8.17 2.19
N LYS A 472 -4.47 7.21 1.30
CA LYS A 472 -4.39 7.45 -0.15
C LYS A 472 -5.71 7.96 -0.72
N ALA A 473 -6.83 7.39 -0.31
CA ALA A 473 -8.16 7.88 -0.70
C ALA A 473 -8.46 9.30 -0.18
N ALA A 474 -7.99 9.64 1.03
CA ALA A 474 -8.15 10.97 1.61
C ALA A 474 -7.28 12.03 0.90
N LEU A 475 -6.07 11.65 0.47
CA LEU A 475 -5.18 12.51 -0.32
C LEU A 475 -5.87 13.03 -1.58
N LEU A 476 -6.68 12.20 -2.25
CA LEU A 476 -7.40 12.57 -3.47
C LEU A 476 -8.27 13.84 -3.31
N ARG A 477 -8.85 14.04 -2.12
CA ARG A 477 -9.70 15.22 -1.82
C ARG A 477 -8.91 16.51 -1.61
N HIS A 478 -7.60 16.41 -1.42
CA HIS A 478 -6.71 17.55 -1.21
C HIS A 478 -5.97 17.98 -2.48
N ILE A 479 -6.24 17.31 -3.61
CA ILE A 479 -5.66 17.62 -4.91
C ILE A 479 -6.62 18.58 -5.63
N PRO A 480 -6.26 19.85 -5.84
CA PRO A 480 -7.15 20.85 -6.41
C PRO A 480 -7.72 20.46 -7.78
N GLU A 481 -6.89 19.85 -8.63
CA GLU A 481 -7.25 19.44 -9.99
C GLU A 481 -8.37 18.39 -9.99
N MET A 482 -8.42 17.53 -8.96
CA MET A 482 -9.36 16.43 -8.88
C MET A 482 -10.74 16.85 -8.36
N ALA A 483 -10.87 18.05 -7.77
CA ALA A 483 -12.06 18.48 -7.03
C ALA A 483 -13.37 18.35 -7.84
N GLU A 484 -13.29 18.60 -9.15
CA GLU A 484 -14.44 18.58 -10.08
C GLU A 484 -14.56 17.28 -10.88
N THR A 485 -13.80 16.24 -10.56
CA THR A 485 -13.94 14.94 -11.22
C THR A 485 -15.22 14.22 -10.80
N SER A 486 -15.81 13.48 -11.73
CA SER A 486 -17.03 12.70 -11.54
C SER A 486 -16.91 11.73 -10.37
N ALA A 487 -15.78 11.03 -10.22
CA ALA A 487 -15.54 10.11 -9.10
C ALA A 487 -15.53 10.80 -7.73
N LEU A 488 -14.92 11.99 -7.59
CA LEU A 488 -14.91 12.70 -6.30
C LEU A 488 -16.27 13.30 -5.96
N ARG A 489 -16.99 13.88 -6.93
CA ARG A 489 -18.34 14.41 -6.70
C ARG A 489 -19.34 13.34 -6.28
N SER A 490 -19.24 12.14 -6.86
CA SER A 490 -20.12 11.00 -6.57
C SER A 490 -19.61 10.08 -5.45
N GLY A 491 -18.43 10.36 -4.88
CA GLY A 491 -17.81 9.58 -3.81
C GLY A 491 -17.41 8.15 -4.23
N GLN A 492 -17.22 7.88 -5.52
CA GLN A 492 -16.86 6.56 -6.05
C GLN A 492 -15.35 6.31 -5.93
N ILE A 493 -14.90 6.10 -4.70
CA ILE A 493 -13.53 5.67 -4.39
C ILE A 493 -13.61 4.27 -3.78
N ARG A 494 -12.81 3.34 -4.27
CA ARG A 494 -12.75 1.94 -3.79
C ARG A 494 -11.32 1.56 -3.49
N ILE A 495 -11.10 0.87 -2.36
CA ILE A 495 -9.78 0.42 -1.92
C ILE A 495 -9.64 -1.06 -2.26
N ILE A 496 -8.50 -1.43 -2.85
CA ILE A 496 -8.18 -2.81 -3.24
C ILE A 496 -6.79 -3.16 -2.70
N GLY A 497 -6.65 -4.29 -2.00
CA GLY A 497 -5.34 -4.81 -1.60
C GLY A 497 -4.49 -5.13 -2.83
N VAL A 498 -3.24 -4.64 -2.86
CA VAL A 498 -2.39 -4.72 -4.05
C VAL A 498 -2.16 -6.17 -4.52
N LYS A 499 -2.10 -7.12 -3.56
CA LYS A 499 -2.01 -8.55 -3.84
C LYS A 499 -3.06 -9.03 -4.84
N ARG A 500 -4.27 -8.45 -4.78
CA ARG A 500 -5.47 -8.93 -5.48
C ARG A 500 -5.54 -8.45 -6.94
N VAL A 501 -4.67 -7.49 -7.33
CA VAL A 501 -4.54 -6.96 -8.69
C VAL A 501 -3.27 -7.43 -9.42
N PHE A 502 -2.46 -8.25 -8.75
CA PHE A 502 -1.39 -9.08 -9.32
C PHE A 502 -1.86 -10.53 -9.45
N PRO A 503 -1.13 -11.44 -10.13
CA PRO A 503 -1.53 -12.85 -10.25
C PRO A 503 -1.88 -13.48 -8.89
N ALA A 504 -3.15 -13.84 -8.72
CA ALA A 504 -3.71 -14.31 -7.46
C ALA A 504 -5.01 -15.10 -7.66
N LEU A 505 -5.38 -15.95 -6.70
CA LEU A 505 -6.59 -16.78 -6.79
C LEU A 505 -7.90 -15.99 -6.89
N ASP A 506 -7.89 -14.74 -6.44
CA ASP A 506 -9.08 -13.90 -6.30
C ASP A 506 -9.22 -12.87 -7.43
N ASN A 507 -8.39 -12.92 -8.49
CA ASN A 507 -8.46 -11.93 -9.57
C ASN A 507 -9.85 -11.85 -10.20
N VAL A 508 -10.49 -12.99 -10.48
CA VAL A 508 -11.84 -13.01 -11.07
C VAL A 508 -12.90 -12.51 -10.06
N ASP A 509 -12.72 -12.80 -8.77
CA ASP A 509 -13.61 -12.28 -7.71
C ASP A 509 -13.51 -10.75 -7.57
N VAL A 510 -12.29 -10.21 -7.69
CA VAL A 510 -12.06 -8.76 -7.73
C VAL A 510 -12.73 -8.14 -8.94
N ALA A 511 -12.59 -8.74 -10.13
CA ALA A 511 -13.25 -8.22 -11.33
C ALA A 511 -14.79 -8.28 -11.23
N LEU A 512 -15.35 -9.35 -10.64
CA LEU A 512 -16.78 -9.40 -10.31
C LEU A 512 -17.19 -8.31 -9.30
N GLN A 513 -16.32 -7.99 -8.34
CA GLN A 513 -16.54 -6.90 -7.40
C GLN A 513 -16.50 -5.53 -8.10
N MET A 514 -15.54 -5.32 -9.02
CA MET A 514 -15.47 -4.13 -9.88
C MET A 514 -16.74 -3.98 -10.72
N ALA A 515 -17.24 -5.06 -11.33
CA ALA A 515 -18.47 -5.02 -12.13
C ALA A 515 -19.67 -4.52 -11.30
N LYS A 516 -19.78 -4.94 -10.04
CA LYS A 516 -20.81 -4.42 -9.11
C LYS A 516 -20.63 -2.93 -8.82
N TRP A 517 -19.40 -2.46 -8.61
CA TRP A 517 -19.13 -1.04 -8.42
C TRP A 517 -19.46 -0.22 -9.67
N PHE A 518 -19.15 -0.73 -10.86
CA PHE A 518 -19.43 -0.07 -12.12
C PHE A 518 -20.94 0.04 -12.38
N GLN A 519 -21.73 -0.96 -12.00
CA GLN A 519 -23.19 -0.86 -12.03
C GLN A 519 -23.72 0.27 -11.13
N VAL A 520 -23.11 0.48 -9.95
CA VAL A 520 -23.48 1.61 -9.07
C VAL A 520 -23.13 2.94 -9.70
N CYS A 521 -21.96 3.05 -10.34
CA CYS A 521 -21.54 4.29 -11.04
C CYS A 521 -22.55 4.68 -12.12
N ARG A 522 -22.99 3.73 -12.95
CA ARG A 522 -23.97 3.97 -14.02
C ARG A 522 -25.34 4.43 -13.50
N LYS A 523 -25.77 3.92 -12.34
CA LYS A 523 -27.06 4.32 -11.74
C LYS A 523 -27.05 5.75 -11.18
N ASN A 524 -25.88 6.28 -10.82
CA ASN A 524 -25.75 7.62 -10.22
C ASN A 524 -25.55 8.73 -11.26
N LEU A 525 -25.51 8.40 -12.56
CA LEU A 525 -25.35 9.33 -13.68
C LEU A 525 -26.68 9.70 -14.37
N HIS A 526 -27.79 9.10 -13.91
CA HIS A 526 -29.17 9.40 -14.29
C HIS A 526 -29.93 9.89 -13.07
#